data_AF-A0A819ZCJ7-F1
#
_entry.id   AF-A0A819ZCJ7-F1
#
_cell.length_a   1.000
_cell.length_b   1.000
_cell.length_c   1.000
_cell.angle_alpha   90.00
_cell.angle_beta   90.00
_cell.angle_gamma   90.00
#
_symmetry.space_group_name_H-M   'P 1'
#
loop_
_entity.id
_entity.type
_entity.pdbx_description
1 polymer ?
#
loop_
_entity_poly.entity_id
_entity_poly.type
_entity_poly.pdbx_seq_one_letter_code
_entity_poly.pdbx_strand_id
1 'polypeptide(L)'
;MIMVPSVILHIYFSIEAPASYAQARIWLDERIRFDPEKPQIAIYNMPFVYRLQSTHTLSVKQLHQALQLTVNKHSSLHTSLNFDVEMNLLMQRVITHEDKNKNNNMFSIIRTTYETDEQLNEILHDEKRNPHL
;
A
#
# COMPACT_ATOMS: atom_id res chain seq x y z
N MET A 1 50.99 5.89 15.44
CA MET A 1 49.67 6.36 14.95
C MET A 1 48.74 5.15 14.93
N ILE A 2 47.86 5.03 15.91
CA ILE A 2 47.00 3.85 16.09
C ILE A 2 45.66 4.15 15.42
N MET A 3 45.30 3.40 14.38
CA MET A 3 43.99 3.45 13.75
C MET A 3 42.99 2.71 14.64
N VAL A 4 41.97 3.42 15.11
CA VAL A 4 40.84 2.81 15.81
C VAL A 4 39.79 2.44 14.75
N PRO A 5 39.31 1.18 14.67
CA PRO A 5 38.26 0.83 13.74
C PRO A 5 36.95 1.49 14.21
N SER A 6 36.37 2.34 13.35
CA SER A 6 35.04 2.88 13.54
C SER A 6 34.03 1.76 13.31
N VAL A 7 33.43 1.26 14.40
CA VAL A 7 32.31 0.33 14.33
C VAL A 7 31.06 1.15 14.07
N ILE A 8 30.61 1.18 12.81
CA ILE A 8 29.31 1.77 12.46
C ILE A 8 28.23 0.79 12.90
N LEU A 9 27.66 1.04 14.08
CA LEU A 9 26.47 0.33 14.55
C LEU A 9 25.28 0.78 13.69
N HIS A 10 24.87 -0.06 12.73
CA HIS A 10 23.58 0.11 12.07
C HIS A 10 22.51 -0.32 13.07
N ILE A 11 21.84 0.65 13.70
CA ILE A 11 20.67 0.40 14.53
C ILE A 11 19.48 0.25 13.56
N TYR A 12 19.06 -0.99 13.34
CA TYR A 12 17.91 -1.31 12.51
C TYR A 12 16.64 -1.17 13.33
N PHE A 13 15.89 -0.08 13.10
CA PHE A 13 14.58 0.11 13.72
C PHE A 13 13.52 -0.53 12.84
N SER A 14 13.17 -1.78 13.10
CA SER A 14 11.89 -2.31 12.60
C SER A 14 10.78 -1.65 13.40
N ILE A 15 10.00 -0.77 12.76
CA ILE A 15 8.88 -0.09 13.43
C ILE A 15 7.70 -1.06 13.42
N GLU A 16 7.75 -2.02 14.35
CA GLU A 16 6.63 -2.89 14.68
C GLU A 16 5.95 -2.39 15.96
N ALA A 17 4.64 -2.26 15.91
CA ALA A 17 3.84 -1.78 17.02
C ALA A 17 2.43 -2.38 16.96
N PRO A 18 1.65 -2.35 18.05
CA PRO A 18 0.23 -2.63 17.97
C PRO A 18 -0.46 -1.70 16.96
N ALA A 19 -1.39 -2.24 16.19
CA ALA A 19 -2.25 -1.47 15.33
C ALA A 19 -3.13 -0.53 16.16
N SER A 20 -3.44 0.65 15.61
CA SER A 20 -4.43 1.53 16.20
C SER A 20 -5.80 0.86 16.25
N TYR A 21 -6.67 1.35 17.15
CA TYR A 21 -8.04 0.88 17.26
C TYR A 21 -8.80 0.95 15.92
N ALA A 22 -8.60 2.01 15.14
CA ALA A 22 -9.22 2.17 13.83
C ALA A 22 -8.73 1.11 12.81
N GLN A 23 -7.41 0.86 12.76
CA GLN A 23 -6.84 -0.19 11.90
C GLN A 23 -7.37 -1.57 12.30
N ALA A 24 -7.39 -1.89 13.60
CA ALA A 24 -7.91 -3.16 14.11
C ALA A 24 -9.39 -3.36 13.77
N ARG A 25 -10.22 -2.32 13.89
CA ARG A 25 -11.64 -2.38 13.55
C ARG A 25 -11.87 -2.62 12.06
N ILE A 26 -11.16 -1.90 11.19
CA ILE A 26 -11.28 -2.07 9.73
C ILE A 26 -10.85 -3.50 9.34
N TRP A 27 -9.69 -3.95 9.83
CA TRP A 27 -9.17 -5.29 9.56
C TRP A 27 -10.12 -6.40 10.04
N LEU A 28 -10.70 -6.24 11.22
CA LEU A 28 -11.66 -7.21 11.77
C LEU A 28 -12.95 -7.23 10.97
N ASP A 29 -13.51 -6.06 10.62
CA ASP A 29 -14.74 -5.97 9.82
C ASP A 29 -14.54 -6.59 8.44
N GLU A 30 -13.37 -6.38 7.83
CA GLU A 30 -12.95 -7.10 6.62
C GLU A 30 -12.95 -8.62 6.83
N ARG A 31 -12.23 -9.13 7.83
CA ARG A 31 -12.14 -10.56 8.11
C ARG A 31 -13.48 -11.23 8.41
N ILE A 32 -14.38 -10.55 9.11
CA ILE A 32 -15.73 -11.06 9.42
C ILE A 32 -16.60 -11.13 8.16
N ARG A 33 -16.47 -10.15 7.26
CA ARG A 33 -17.25 -10.09 6.02
C ARG A 33 -16.73 -11.06 4.95
N PHE A 34 -15.44 -11.34 4.95
CA PHE A 34 -14.81 -12.34 4.08
C PHE A 34 -15.05 -13.76 4.60
N ASP A 35 -16.32 -14.16 4.59
CA ASP A 35 -16.74 -15.55 4.73
C ASP A 35 -16.20 -16.35 3.52
N PRO A 36 -15.42 -17.43 3.73
CA PRO A 36 -14.85 -18.22 2.64
C PRO A 36 -15.91 -18.87 1.73
N GLU A 37 -17.16 -18.97 2.18
CA GLU A 37 -18.28 -19.49 1.38
C GLU A 37 -19.06 -18.40 0.63
N LYS A 38 -18.73 -17.12 0.80
CA LYS A 38 -19.39 -16.00 0.12
C LYS A 38 -18.42 -15.26 -0.83
N PRO A 39 -18.94 -14.60 -1.88
CA PRO A 39 -18.13 -13.72 -2.72
C PRO A 39 -17.49 -12.64 -1.84
N GLN A 40 -16.17 -12.60 -1.81
CA GLN A 40 -15.43 -11.59 -1.07
C GLN A 40 -15.61 -10.24 -1.77
N ILE A 41 -16.19 -9.26 -1.07
CA ILE A 41 -16.39 -7.91 -1.59
C ILE A 41 -15.65 -6.95 -0.67
N ALA A 42 -14.64 -6.26 -1.21
CA ALA A 42 -14.02 -5.15 -0.49
C ALA A 42 -15.04 -4.01 -0.30
N ILE A 43 -15.04 -3.42 0.90
CA ILE A 43 -15.96 -2.33 1.26
C ILE A 43 -15.23 -1.04 1.63
N TYR A 44 -13.92 -1.11 1.87
CA TYR A 44 -13.10 0.01 2.28
C TYR A 44 -12.17 0.54 1.18
N ASN A 45 -12.19 -0.05 -0.02
CA ASN A 45 -11.46 0.50 -1.16
C ASN A 45 -12.02 1.88 -1.55
N MET A 46 -11.13 2.85 -1.74
CA MET A 46 -11.46 4.21 -2.15
C MET A 46 -10.76 4.53 -3.47
N PRO A 47 -11.34 4.14 -4.62
CA PRO A 47 -10.75 4.47 -5.91
C PRO A 47 -10.92 5.97 -6.21
N PHE A 48 -9.88 6.59 -6.78
CA PHE A 48 -9.87 8.00 -7.18
C PHE A 48 -9.58 8.14 -8.66
N VAL A 49 -10.29 9.05 -9.34
CA VAL A 49 -10.06 9.38 -10.75
C VAL A 49 -9.72 10.84 -10.92
N TYR A 50 -8.69 11.08 -11.71
CA TYR A 50 -8.25 12.41 -12.10
C TYR A 50 -8.22 12.51 -13.62
N ARG A 51 -9.00 13.43 -14.19
CA ARG A 51 -8.94 13.78 -15.61
C ARG A 51 -7.94 14.92 -15.78
N LEU A 52 -6.84 14.65 -16.47
CA LEU A 52 -5.86 15.68 -16.82
C LEU A 52 -6.24 16.30 -18.17
N GLN A 53 -6.19 17.62 -18.26
CA GLN A 53 -6.50 18.31 -19.51
C GLN A 53 -5.39 18.08 -20.56
N SER A 54 -5.79 17.93 -21.81
CA SER A 54 -4.91 17.59 -22.95
C SER A 54 -3.92 18.70 -23.35
N THR A 55 -3.98 19.86 -22.69
CA THR A 55 -3.11 21.01 -22.99
C THR A 55 -1.65 20.76 -22.61
N HIS A 56 -1.37 19.72 -21.82
CA HIS A 56 -0.03 19.38 -21.36
C HIS A 56 0.27 17.89 -21.60
N THR A 57 1.52 17.60 -21.98
CA THR A 57 2.00 16.22 -22.10
C THR A 57 2.29 15.64 -20.71
N LEU A 58 1.55 14.60 -20.32
CA LEU A 58 1.84 13.87 -19.09
C LEU A 58 3.01 12.91 -19.30
N SER A 59 4.11 13.11 -18.58
CA SER A 59 5.18 12.11 -18.48
C SER A 59 4.81 11.04 -17.46
N VAL A 60 4.45 9.84 -17.93
CA VAL A 60 4.17 8.67 -17.07
C VAL A 60 5.35 8.36 -16.14
N LYS A 61 6.59 8.57 -16.62
CA LYS A 61 7.80 8.37 -15.81
C LYS A 61 7.85 9.34 -14.62
N GLN A 62 7.55 10.62 -14.84
CA GLN A 62 7.53 11.61 -13.76
C GLN A 62 6.39 11.35 -12.79
N LEU A 63 5.21 10.95 -13.29
CA LEU A 63 4.09 10.54 -12.44
C LEU A 63 4.48 9.35 -11.53
N HIS A 64 5.13 8.32 -12.09
CA HIS A 64 5.62 7.20 -11.31
C HIS A 64 6.60 7.65 -10.21
N GLN A 65 7.55 8.52 -10.54
CA GLN A 65 8.50 9.05 -9.56
C GLN A 65 7.81 9.87 -8.46
N ALA A 66 6.83 10.70 -8.81
CA ALA A 66 6.05 11.48 -7.84
C ALA A 66 5.25 10.59 -6.88
N LEU A 67 4.62 9.53 -7.41
CA LEU A 67 3.90 8.54 -6.59
C LEU A 67 4.86 7.77 -5.68
N GLN A 68 6.01 7.36 -6.20
CA GLN A 68 7.04 6.68 -5.41
C GLN A 68 7.57 7.55 -4.26
N LEU A 69 7.79 8.84 -4.50
CA LEU A 69 8.18 9.78 -3.45
C LEU A 69 7.08 9.93 -2.39
N THR A 70 5.81 9.99 -2.81
CA THR A 70 4.65 10.05 -1.90
C THR A 70 4.56 8.80 -1.03
N VAL A 71 4.64 7.61 -1.63
CA VAL A 71 4.63 6.33 -0.91
C VAL A 71 5.78 6.25 0.07
N ASN A 72 7.01 6.61 -0.34
CA ASN A 72 8.17 6.59 0.55
C ASN A 72 8.08 7.58 1.70
N LYS A 73 7.43 8.74 1.48
CA LYS A 73 7.29 9.79 2.50
C LYS A 73 6.31 9.42 3.61
N HIS A 74 5.24 8.69 3.26
CA HIS A 74 4.14 8.40 4.17
C HIS A 74 4.15 6.93 4.60
N SER A 75 4.55 6.67 5.85
CA SER A 75 4.60 5.31 6.43
C SER A 75 3.29 4.56 6.29
N SER A 76 2.15 5.25 6.39
CA SER A 76 0.82 4.64 6.22
C SER A 76 0.60 3.96 4.86
N LEU A 77 1.28 4.40 3.80
CA LEU A 77 1.18 3.83 2.45
C LEU A 77 2.06 2.60 2.24
N HIS A 78 2.90 2.27 3.23
CA HIS A 78 3.76 1.11 3.21
C HIS A 78 3.79 0.41 4.57
N THR A 79 2.67 0.44 5.29
CA THR A 79 2.47 -0.32 6.52
C THR A 79 1.74 -1.62 6.20
N SER A 80 2.29 -2.74 6.65
CA SER A 80 1.60 -4.04 6.65
C SER A 80 0.94 -4.29 8.00
N LEU A 81 -0.17 -5.04 8.00
CA LEU A 81 -0.86 -5.50 9.21
C LEU A 81 -0.73 -7.02 9.33
N ASN A 82 -0.33 -7.50 10.49
CA ASN A 82 -0.20 -8.93 10.78
C ASN A 82 -0.84 -9.24 12.13
N PHE A 83 -1.65 -10.28 12.22
CA PHE A 83 -2.23 -10.69 13.49
C PHE A 83 -1.26 -11.61 14.23
N ASP A 84 -0.75 -11.13 15.36
CA ASP A 84 0.09 -11.90 16.26
C ASP A 84 -0.81 -12.79 17.14
N VAL A 85 -0.70 -14.10 16.93
CA VAL A 85 -1.52 -15.11 17.62
C VAL A 85 -1.08 -15.29 19.07
N GLU A 86 0.20 -15.09 19.38
CA GLU A 86 0.74 -15.26 20.74
C GLU A 86 0.30 -14.09 21.63
N MET A 87 0.38 -12.87 21.11
CA MET A 87 -0.07 -11.67 21.81
C MET A 87 -1.57 -11.42 21.69
N ASN A 88 -2.25 -12.11 20.77
CA ASN A 88 -3.66 -11.90 20.43
C ASN A 88 -3.94 -10.43 20.05
N LEU A 89 -3.02 -9.83 19.28
CA LEU A 89 -3.06 -8.43 18.88
C LEU A 89 -2.80 -8.28 17.38
N LEU A 90 -3.50 -7.34 16.75
CA LEU A 90 -3.13 -6.91 15.41
C LEU A 90 -1.91 -6.01 15.52
N MET A 91 -0.82 -6.40 14.86
CA MET A 91 0.43 -5.67 14.77
C MET A 91 0.49 -4.92 13.43
N GLN A 92 1.17 -3.78 13.44
CA GLN A 92 1.50 -3.00 12.26
C GLN A 92 3.01 -2.93 12.10
N ARG A 93 3.48 -3.06 10.87
CA ARG A 93 4.91 -2.96 10.52
C ARG A 93 5.11 -2.06 9.32
N VAL A 94 5.92 -1.02 9.48
CA VAL A 94 6.33 -0.14 8.38
C VAL A 94 7.40 -0.83 7.54
N ILE A 95 7.13 -1.02 6.25
CA ILE A 95 8.03 -1.68 5.29
C ILE A 95 9.14 -0.71 4.89
N THR A 96 10.39 -1.07 5.15
CA THR A 96 11.53 -0.18 4.93
C THR A 96 12.23 -0.45 3.59
N HIS A 97 13.24 0.36 3.26
CA HIS A 97 14.02 0.18 2.03
C HIS A 97 14.82 -1.13 1.97
N GLU A 98 15.11 -1.76 3.11
CA GLU A 98 15.82 -3.04 3.16
C GLU A 98 14.92 -4.21 2.77
N ASP A 99 13.63 -4.12 3.09
CA ASP A 99 12.59 -5.05 2.62
C ASP A 99 12.43 -4.96 1.08
N LYS A 100 12.70 -3.79 0.48
CA LYS A 100 12.58 -3.53 -0.97
C LYS A 100 13.64 -4.29 -1.80
N ASN A 101 14.78 -4.67 -1.24
CA ASN A 101 15.79 -5.45 -1.95
C ASN A 101 15.30 -6.85 -2.37
N LYS A 102 14.14 -7.31 -1.86
CA LYS A 102 13.49 -8.56 -2.28
C LYS A 102 12.34 -8.37 -3.28
N ASN A 103 11.69 -7.21 -3.33
CA ASN A 103 10.56 -6.92 -4.22
C ASN A 103 10.61 -5.45 -4.67
N ASN A 104 10.98 -5.24 -5.93
CA ASN A 104 11.49 -3.95 -6.40
C ASN A 104 10.47 -2.81 -6.58
N ASN A 105 9.18 -2.97 -6.23
CA ASN A 105 8.19 -1.89 -6.33
C ASN A 105 7.07 -2.06 -5.29
N MET A 106 6.72 -0.99 -4.58
CA MET A 106 5.61 -0.96 -3.60
C MET A 106 4.22 -0.88 -4.24
N PHE A 107 4.14 -0.52 -5.52
CA PHE A 107 2.90 -0.46 -6.29
C PHE A 107 3.20 -0.73 -7.78
N SER A 108 2.18 -1.14 -8.53
CA SER A 108 2.25 -1.32 -9.99
C SER A 108 1.50 -0.21 -10.73
N ILE A 109 2.00 0.16 -11.91
CA ILE A 109 1.26 1.01 -12.85
C ILE A 109 0.76 0.14 -13.99
N ILE A 110 -0.55 0.16 -14.21
CA ILE A 110 -1.20 -0.47 -15.36
C ILE A 110 -1.57 0.64 -16.34
N ARG A 111 -1.25 0.43 -17.62
CA ARG A 111 -1.64 1.34 -18.70
C ARG A 111 -2.65 0.65 -19.60
N THR A 112 -3.76 1.31 -19.84
CA THR A 112 -4.88 0.81 -20.63
C THR A 112 -5.35 1.89 -21.60
N THR A 113 -5.99 1.45 -22.67
CA THR A 113 -6.60 2.33 -23.68
C THR A 113 -8.11 2.21 -23.54
N TYR A 114 -8.70 3.07 -22.69
CA TYR A 114 -10.14 3.21 -22.57
C TYR A 114 -10.59 4.44 -23.31
N GLU A 115 -11.74 4.33 -23.97
CA GLU A 115 -12.26 5.38 -24.86
C GLU A 115 -13.59 5.95 -24.36
N THR A 116 -14.31 5.24 -23.48
CA THR A 116 -15.64 5.65 -23.02
C THR A 116 -15.70 5.87 -21.50
N ASP A 117 -16.59 6.77 -21.08
CA ASP A 117 -16.88 7.01 -19.65
C ASP A 117 -17.53 5.77 -18.98
N GLU A 118 -18.20 4.90 -19.75
CA GLU A 118 -18.77 3.64 -19.26
C GLU A 118 -17.68 2.65 -18.82
N GLN A 119 -16.65 2.46 -19.65
CA GLN A 119 -15.49 1.62 -19.31
C GLN A 119 -14.79 2.11 -18.03
N LEU A 120 -14.67 3.43 -17.87
CA LEU A 120 -14.11 4.03 -16.67
C LEU A 120 -14.97 3.72 -15.43
N ASN A 121 -16.29 3.82 -15.55
CA ASN A 121 -17.20 3.53 -14.44
C ASN A 121 -17.20 2.05 -14.03
N GLU A 122 -17.09 1.14 -15.01
CA GLU A 122 -16.96 -0.30 -14.74
C GLU A 122 -15.73 -0.60 -13.90
N ILE A 123 -14.56 -0.05 -14.26
CA ILE A 123 -13.33 -0.25 -13.49
C ILE A 123 -13.46 0.31 -12.08
N LEU A 124 -14.05 1.49 -11.93
CA LEU A 124 -14.27 2.04 -10.59
C LEU A 124 -15.19 1.17 -9.75
N HIS A 125 -16.20 0.57 -10.38
CA HIS A 125 -17.08 -0.37 -9.71
C HIS A 125 -16.31 -1.63 -9.28
N ASP A 126 -15.48 -2.17 -10.16
CA ASP A 126 -14.69 -3.38 -9.93
C ASP A 126 -13.62 -3.16 -8.86
N GLU A 127 -12.80 -2.11 -8.98
CA GLU A 127 -11.75 -1.80 -8.02
C GLU A 127 -12.31 -1.45 -6.64
N LYS A 128 -13.49 -0.82 -6.58
CA LYS A 128 -14.16 -0.56 -5.29
C LYS A 128 -14.51 -1.85 -4.54
N ARG A 129 -14.73 -2.95 -5.27
CA ARG A 129 -15.20 -4.23 -4.72
C ARG A 129 -14.12 -5.30 -4.69
N ASN A 130 -12.96 -5.02 -5.28
CA ASN A 130 -11.85 -5.95 -5.43
C ASN A 130 -11.22 -6.33 -4.07
N PRO A 131 -11.37 -7.58 -3.59
CA PRO A 131 -10.81 -8.02 -2.31
C PRO A 131 -9.32 -8.38 -2.37
N HIS A 132 -8.71 -8.30 -3.56
CA HIS A 132 -7.32 -8.71 -3.80
C HIS A 132 -6.35 -7.54 -3.96
N LEU A 133 -6.78 -6.32 -3.66
CA LEU A 133 -5.93 -5.13 -3.59
C LEU A 133 -5.19 -5.02 -2.25
#